data_AF-A0A497YE93-F1
#
_entry.id   AF-A0A497YE93-F1
#
_cell.length_a   1.000
_cell.length_b   1.000
_cell.length_c   1.000
_cell.angle_alpha   90.00
_cell.angle_beta   90.00
_cell.angle_gamma   90.00
#
_symmetry.space_group_name_H-M   'P 1'
#
loop_
_entity.id
_entity.type
_entity.pdbx_description
1 polymer ?
#
loop_
_entity_poly.entity_id
_entity_poly.type
_entity_poly.pdbx_seq_one_letter_code
_entity_poly.pdbx_strand_id
1 'polypeptide(L)'
;MGGSYAYTSASLSGEDNVGWLTCAIEIKLLYLSMSTKYKLHDPTEIYFVSFAVVGWIDVFTRALYRDILLESLSYCRKEKGLKLHAWVIMSNHVHLIISSKEGYLLPNIMRDLKKYSSFRILKEIKESITESRKEWMLYLFSKAGQQNGNNKNFQFWRQDNHPIALDPNLNMFDERINYLHNNPVEAGIVASPADYLYSSAIDYEEGKGLIEIDLLIG
;
A
#
# COMPACT_ATOMS: atom_id res chain seq x y z
N MET A 1 19.75 -35.53 -37.10
CA MET A 1 19.49 -34.78 -38.34
C MET A 1 17.98 -34.56 -38.37
N GLY A 2 17.38 -33.43 -38.03
CA GLY A 2 17.76 -32.03 -38.20
C GLY A 2 16.58 -31.34 -38.91
N GLY A 3 15.44 -31.23 -38.21
CA GLY A 3 14.21 -30.61 -38.73
C GLY A 3 13.98 -29.27 -38.05
N SER A 4 14.29 -28.18 -38.74
CA SER A 4 14.07 -26.80 -38.31
C SER A 4 12.63 -26.40 -38.63
N TYR A 5 11.84 -26.03 -37.61
CA TYR A 5 10.57 -25.33 -37.78
C TYR A 5 10.82 -23.84 -37.52
N ALA A 6 10.50 -23.03 -38.53
CA ALA A 6 10.72 -21.60 -38.57
C ALA A 6 9.82 -20.88 -37.54
N TYR A 7 10.45 -20.05 -36.70
CA TYR A 7 9.76 -19.05 -35.91
C TYR A 7 9.38 -17.87 -36.82
N THR A 8 8.09 -17.60 -36.97
CA THR A 8 7.62 -16.35 -37.57
C THR A 8 7.68 -15.26 -36.52
N SER A 9 8.69 -14.39 -36.60
CA SER A 9 8.79 -13.19 -35.79
C SER A 9 7.77 -12.16 -36.28
N ALA A 10 6.70 -11.94 -35.52
CA ALA A 10 5.89 -10.75 -35.67
C ALA A 10 6.69 -9.56 -35.09
N SER A 11 7.14 -8.68 -35.97
CA SER A 11 7.79 -7.41 -35.64
C SER A 11 6.76 -6.47 -35.02
N LEU A 12 6.81 -6.30 -33.70
CA LEU A 12 6.18 -5.17 -33.02
C LEU A 12 7.04 -3.93 -33.30
N SER A 13 6.42 -2.93 -33.92
CA SER A 13 6.99 -1.61 -34.23
C SER A 13 7.43 -0.90 -32.95
N GLY A 14 8.65 -0.36 -32.96
CA GLY A 14 9.29 0.33 -31.82
C GLY A 14 8.73 1.71 -31.47
N GLU A 15 7.46 1.98 -31.77
CA GLU A 15 6.80 3.26 -31.46
C GLU A 15 6.02 3.21 -30.13
N ASP A 16 5.55 2.03 -29.70
CA ASP A 16 4.72 1.92 -28.49
C ASP A 16 5.50 2.00 -27.17
N ASN A 17 6.81 1.70 -27.17
CA ASN A 17 7.64 1.75 -25.96
C ASN A 17 8.06 3.18 -25.56
N VAL A 18 7.90 4.16 -26.44
CA VAL A 18 8.26 5.55 -26.16
C VAL A 18 7.17 6.22 -25.31
N GLY A 19 5.90 5.90 -25.56
CA GLY A 19 4.74 6.45 -24.83
C GLY A 19 4.71 6.11 -23.34
N TRP A 20 5.06 4.86 -22.99
CA TRP A 20 5.13 4.42 -21.58
C TRP A 20 6.29 5.07 -20.83
N LEU A 21 7.47 5.20 -21.45
CA LEU A 21 8.59 5.90 -20.83
C LEU A 21 8.30 7.40 -20.68
N THR A 22 7.66 8.05 -21.65
CA THR A 22 7.30 9.47 -21.52
C THR A 22 6.26 9.71 -20.43
N CYS A 23 5.25 8.84 -20.30
CA CYS A 23 4.26 8.93 -19.23
C CYS A 23 4.91 8.71 -17.85
N ALA A 24 5.78 7.69 -17.70
CA ALA A 24 6.49 7.44 -16.45
C ALA A 24 7.45 8.59 -16.08
N ILE A 25 8.09 9.23 -17.06
CA ILE A 25 8.98 10.39 -16.84
C ILE A 25 8.17 11.65 -16.48
N GLU A 26 7.04 11.90 -17.13
CA GLU A 26 6.14 13.02 -16.80
C GLU A 26 5.54 12.86 -15.40
N ILE A 27 5.11 11.65 -15.01
CA ILE A 27 4.65 11.34 -13.65
C ILE A 27 5.77 11.61 -12.63
N LYS A 28 7.02 11.25 -12.95
CA LYS A 28 8.18 11.46 -12.07
C LYS A 28 8.58 12.93 -11.97
N LEU A 29 8.42 13.71 -13.05
CA LEU A 29 8.68 15.15 -13.09
C LEU A 29 7.59 15.95 -12.36
N LEU A 30 6.32 15.56 -12.47
CA LEU A 30 5.23 16.08 -11.64
C LEU A 30 5.49 15.84 -10.14
N TYR A 31 6.02 14.67 -9.79
CA TYR A 31 6.41 14.32 -8.41
C TYR A 31 7.52 15.21 -7.82
N LEU A 32 8.41 15.76 -8.65
CA LEU A 32 9.55 16.59 -8.22
C LEU A 32 9.18 18.07 -8.03
N SER A 33 8.03 18.52 -8.56
CA SER A 33 7.60 19.93 -8.53
C SER A 33 6.68 20.29 -7.36
N MET A 34 6.24 19.34 -6.54
CA MET A 34 5.19 19.61 -5.54
C MET A 34 5.74 19.66 -4.12
N SER A 35 5.95 20.89 -3.65
CA SER A 35 6.24 21.28 -2.28
C SER A 35 5.33 20.59 -1.26
N THR A 36 5.97 20.04 -0.23
CA THR A 36 5.44 19.38 0.96
C THR A 36 4.32 20.17 1.68
N LYS A 37 3.12 19.58 1.78
CA LYS A 37 2.08 19.67 2.85
C LYS A 37 0.66 19.64 2.25
N TYR A 38 0.19 18.48 1.79
CA TYR A 38 -1.24 18.27 1.55
C TYR A 38 -1.91 17.80 2.84
N LYS A 39 -2.67 18.69 3.48
CA LYS A 39 -3.58 18.34 4.58
C LYS A 39 -4.84 17.73 3.96
N LEU A 40 -5.24 16.55 4.43
CA LEU A 40 -6.53 15.92 4.13
C LEU A 40 -7.65 16.90 4.52
N HIS A 41 -8.29 17.54 3.54
CA HIS A 41 -9.13 18.71 3.77
C HIS A 41 -10.64 18.42 3.68
N ASP A 42 -11.06 17.36 2.98
CA ASP A 42 -12.48 16.98 2.87
C ASP A 42 -12.72 15.54 3.39
N PRO A 43 -13.63 15.34 4.36
CA PRO A 43 -13.95 14.02 4.90
C PRO A 43 -14.66 13.08 3.90
N THR A 44 -15.12 13.56 2.75
CA THR A 44 -15.83 12.78 1.72
C THR A 44 -14.97 12.44 0.49
N GLU A 45 -13.83 13.09 0.32
CA GLU A 45 -12.89 12.79 -0.77
C GLU A 45 -12.26 11.40 -0.61
N ILE A 46 -12.02 10.75 -1.76
CA ILE A 46 -11.31 9.48 -1.84
C ILE A 46 -9.83 9.79 -2.01
N TYR A 47 -9.00 9.15 -1.18
CA TYR A 47 -7.56 9.37 -1.19
C TYR A 47 -6.82 8.07 -1.48
N PHE A 48 -5.84 8.14 -2.38
CA PHE A 48 -4.75 7.16 -2.42
C PHE A 48 -3.73 7.52 -1.33
N VAL A 49 -3.44 6.58 -0.44
CA VAL A 49 -2.50 6.77 0.67
C VAL A 49 -1.45 5.68 0.65
N SER A 50 -0.18 6.10 0.73
CA SER A 50 0.96 5.21 0.89
C SER A 50 1.68 5.48 2.22
N PHE A 51 2.05 4.42 2.93
CA PHE A 51 2.93 4.49 4.09
C PHE A 51 3.79 3.23 4.21
N ALA A 52 5.00 3.40 4.73
CA ALA A 52 6.01 2.35 4.79
C ALA A 52 6.63 2.21 6.17
N VAL A 53 7.18 1.02 6.43
CA VAL A 53 7.96 0.71 7.62
C VAL A 53 9.27 1.50 7.58
N VAL A 54 9.74 1.97 8.73
CA VAL A 54 11.04 2.63 8.89
C VAL A 54 12.14 1.77 8.26
N GLY A 55 13.04 2.40 7.52
CA GLY A 55 14.16 1.72 6.86
C GLY A 55 13.73 0.75 5.75
N TRP A 56 12.46 0.80 5.30
CA TRP A 56 11.90 -0.16 4.35
C TRP A 56 12.07 -1.62 4.78
N ILE A 57 12.01 -1.86 6.10
CA ILE A 57 12.19 -3.19 6.68
C ILE A 57 11.02 -4.10 6.24
N ASP A 58 11.35 -5.28 5.71
CA ASP A 58 10.41 -6.28 5.20
C ASP A 58 9.66 -7.05 6.29
N VAL A 59 8.97 -6.32 7.16
CA VAL A 59 8.18 -6.89 8.26
C VAL A 59 7.09 -7.80 7.71
N PHE A 60 6.34 -7.34 6.72
CA PHE A 60 5.17 -8.00 6.16
C PHE A 60 5.50 -9.20 5.26
N THR A 61 6.68 -9.80 5.38
CA THR A 61 6.97 -11.13 4.81
C THR A 61 6.38 -12.27 5.65
N ARG A 62 6.02 -12.02 6.92
CA ARG A 62 5.31 -12.98 7.78
C ARG A 62 3.81 -12.69 7.76
N ALA A 63 3.02 -13.75 7.58
CA ALA A 63 1.55 -13.68 7.63
C ALA A 63 1.05 -13.02 8.92
N LEU A 64 1.58 -13.43 10.07
CA LEU A 64 1.25 -12.88 11.39
C LEU A 64 1.18 -11.33 11.42
N TYR A 65 2.17 -10.63 10.87
CA TYR A 65 2.18 -9.17 10.92
C TYR A 65 1.26 -8.53 9.88
N ARG A 66 1.03 -9.20 8.74
CA ARG A 66 0.02 -8.79 7.77
C ARG A 66 -1.37 -8.91 8.37
N ASP A 67 -1.64 -10.03 9.04
CA ASP A 67 -2.94 -10.31 9.66
C ASP A 67 -3.28 -9.28 10.75
N ILE A 68 -2.31 -8.85 11.56
CA ILE A 68 -2.51 -7.73 12.52
C ILE A 68 -2.90 -6.43 11.81
N LEU A 69 -2.30 -6.13 10.65
CA LEU A 69 -2.67 -4.95 9.88
C LEU A 69 -4.09 -5.10 9.29
N LEU A 70 -4.45 -6.31 8.81
CA LEU A 70 -5.80 -6.59 8.33
C LEU A 70 -6.85 -6.43 9.44
N GLU A 71 -6.58 -6.95 10.64
CA GLU A 71 -7.42 -6.76 11.83
C GLU A 71 -7.59 -5.27 12.16
N SER A 72 -6.51 -4.49 12.05
CA SER A 72 -6.54 -3.04 12.30
C SER A 72 -7.40 -2.31 11.28
N LEU A 73 -7.29 -2.65 9.99
CA LEU A 73 -8.13 -2.12 8.92
C LEU A 73 -9.61 -2.48 9.15
N SER A 74 -9.89 -3.75 9.44
CA SER A 74 -11.24 -4.25 9.71
C SER A 74 -11.89 -3.53 10.89
N TYR A 75 -11.13 -3.33 11.98
CA TYR A 75 -11.59 -2.55 13.14
C TYR A 75 -11.88 -1.10 12.76
N CYS A 76 -11.01 -0.44 12.01
CA CYS A 76 -11.24 0.93 11.56
C CYS A 76 -12.49 1.06 10.68
N ARG A 77 -12.80 0.06 9.83
CA ARG A 77 -14.04 0.04 9.04
C ARG A 77 -15.28 -0.05 9.91
N LYS A 78 -15.28 -0.98 10.85
CA LYS A 78 -16.43 -1.26 11.73
C LYS A 78 -16.68 -0.13 12.73
N GLU A 79 -15.62 0.38 13.36
CA GLU A 79 -15.74 1.21 14.57
C GLU A 79 -15.27 2.67 14.38
N LYS A 80 -14.55 2.99 13.31
CA LYS A 80 -13.91 4.31 13.12
C LYS A 80 -14.36 5.03 11.86
N GLY A 81 -15.34 4.49 11.14
CA GLY A 81 -15.89 5.13 9.94
C GLY A 81 -14.94 5.11 8.74
N LEU A 82 -13.97 4.20 8.69
CA LEU A 82 -13.14 4.00 7.49
C LEU A 82 -14.00 3.39 6.38
N LYS A 83 -13.95 3.98 5.19
CA LYS A 83 -14.35 3.33 3.95
C LYS A 83 -13.08 2.88 3.23
N LEU A 84 -13.00 1.59 2.93
CA LEU A 84 -11.82 0.96 2.33
C LEU A 84 -12.16 0.51 0.92
N HIS A 85 -11.67 1.20 -0.09
CA HIS A 85 -12.05 0.94 -1.47
C HIS A 85 -11.11 -0.08 -2.14
N ALA A 86 -9.80 0.09 -1.98
CA ALA A 86 -8.80 -0.86 -2.48
C ALA A 86 -7.58 -0.89 -1.56
N TRP A 87 -6.86 -2.02 -1.53
CA TRP A 87 -5.67 -2.15 -0.68
C TRP A 87 -4.68 -3.19 -1.19
N VAL A 88 -3.41 -3.00 -0.86
CA VAL A 88 -2.34 -3.99 -1.00
C VAL A 88 -1.32 -3.80 0.12
N ILE A 89 -0.90 -4.92 0.72
CA ILE A 89 0.18 -4.96 1.70
C ILE A 89 1.40 -5.62 1.05
N MET A 90 2.38 -4.79 0.70
CA MET A 90 3.69 -5.23 0.23
C MET A 90 4.58 -5.61 1.42
N SER A 91 5.78 -6.13 1.17
CA SER A 91 6.68 -6.64 2.22
C SER A 91 7.06 -5.58 3.28
N ASN A 92 7.11 -4.30 2.91
CA ASN A 92 7.58 -3.21 3.76
C ASN A 92 6.71 -1.93 3.68
N HIS A 93 5.64 -1.93 2.88
CA HIS A 93 4.76 -0.77 2.71
C HIS A 93 3.34 -1.19 2.34
N VAL A 94 2.43 -0.22 2.43
CA VAL A 94 1.00 -0.41 2.24
C VAL A 94 0.48 0.70 1.32
N HIS A 95 -0.33 0.32 0.35
CA HIS A 95 -1.11 1.25 -0.46
C HIS A 95 -2.60 1.03 -0.19
N LEU A 96 -3.32 2.12 0.04
CA LEU A 96 -4.75 2.13 0.31
C LEU A 96 -5.43 3.15 -0.60
N ILE A 97 -6.64 2.84 -1.06
CA ILE A 97 -7.62 3.82 -1.55
C ILE A 97 -8.75 3.87 -0.53
N ILE A 98 -8.91 5.00 0.14
CA ILE A 98 -9.74 5.13 1.34
C ILE A 98 -10.47 6.47 1.38
N SER A 99 -11.61 6.48 2.05
CA SER A 99 -12.33 7.70 2.45
C SER A 99 -12.88 7.54 3.86
N SER A 100 -13.55 8.57 4.39
CA SER A 100 -14.24 8.51 5.68
C SER A 100 -15.76 8.58 5.51
N LYS A 101 -16.49 7.95 6.43
CA LYS A 101 -17.91 8.23 6.65
C LYS A 101 -18.08 9.67 7.15
N GLU A 102 -19.22 10.27 6.84
CA GLU A 102 -19.58 11.61 7.32
C GLU A 102 -19.45 11.69 8.85
N GLY A 103 -18.93 12.81 9.35
CA GLY A 103 -18.64 13.02 10.77
C GLY A 103 -17.33 12.41 11.28
N TYR A 104 -16.62 11.62 10.46
CA TYR A 104 -15.29 11.12 10.78
C TYR A 104 -14.20 11.87 10.02
N LEU A 105 -13.04 12.01 10.64
CA LEU A 105 -11.86 12.64 10.01
C LEU A 105 -10.84 11.58 9.63
N LEU A 106 -10.56 11.43 8.34
CA LEU A 106 -9.55 10.50 7.83
C LEU A 106 -8.17 10.61 8.52
N PRO A 107 -7.64 11.82 8.86
CA PRO A 107 -6.42 11.93 9.68
C PRO A 107 -6.47 11.19 11.01
N ASN A 108 -7.62 11.24 11.71
CA ASN A 108 -7.79 10.57 13.01
C ASN A 108 -7.84 9.05 12.83
N ILE A 109 -8.52 8.58 11.79
CA ILE A 109 -8.58 7.15 11.43
C ILE A 109 -7.17 6.65 11.12
N MET A 110 -6.43 7.33 10.25
CA MET A 110 -5.06 6.97 9.88
C MET A 110 -4.10 6.97 11.06
N ARG A 111 -4.23 7.96 11.96
CA ARG A 111 -3.46 8.01 13.21
C ARG A 111 -3.75 6.79 14.07
N ASP A 112 -5.02 6.46 14.29
CA ASP A 112 -5.43 5.34 15.14
C ASP A 112 -5.01 3.99 14.52
N LEU A 113 -5.19 3.82 13.20
CA LEU A 113 -4.73 2.65 12.42
C LEU A 113 -3.22 2.42 12.59
N LYS A 114 -2.41 3.46 12.31
CA LYS A 114 -0.94 3.37 12.40
C LYS A 114 -0.48 3.14 13.84
N LYS A 115 -1.13 3.78 14.82
CA LYS A 115 -0.80 3.63 16.24
C LYS A 115 -1.05 2.21 16.74
N TYR A 116 -2.24 1.66 16.46
CA TYR A 116 -2.60 0.32 16.93
C TYR A 116 -1.76 -0.77 16.26
N SER A 117 -1.66 -0.73 14.93
CA SER A 117 -0.83 -1.69 14.17
C SER A 117 0.63 -1.66 14.62
N SER A 118 1.23 -0.48 14.76
CA SER A 118 2.60 -0.34 15.27
C SER A 118 2.75 -0.94 16.66
N PHE A 119 1.80 -0.69 17.56
CA PHE A 119 1.87 -1.21 18.93
C PHE A 119 1.81 -2.74 18.94
N ARG A 120 0.83 -3.33 18.25
CA ARG A 120 0.64 -4.78 18.21
C ARG A 120 1.82 -5.48 17.53
N ILE A 121 2.24 -5.02 16.35
CA ILE A 121 3.36 -5.63 15.63
C ILE A 121 4.66 -5.56 16.44
N LEU A 122 4.99 -4.42 17.05
CA LEU A 122 6.18 -4.30 17.89
C LEU A 122 6.11 -5.21 19.12
N LYS A 123 4.92 -5.40 19.70
CA LYS A 123 4.71 -6.33 20.82
C LYS A 123 5.00 -7.77 20.37
N GLU A 124 4.39 -8.20 19.26
CA GLU A 124 4.61 -9.56 18.72
C GLU A 124 6.08 -9.81 18.37
N ILE A 125 6.78 -8.85 17.75
CA ILE A 125 8.22 -8.98 17.46
C ILE A 125 9.01 -9.14 18.77
N LYS A 126 8.71 -8.35 19.81
CA LYS A 126 9.43 -8.40 21.11
C LYS A 126 9.20 -9.70 21.86
N GLU A 127 8.00 -10.25 21.79
CA GLU A 127 7.61 -11.44 22.55
C GLU A 127 7.88 -12.72 21.75
N SER A 128 8.09 -12.62 20.42
CA SER A 128 8.37 -13.77 19.58
C SER A 128 9.66 -14.48 19.94
N ILE A 129 9.59 -15.81 19.94
CA ILE A 129 10.70 -16.75 20.01
C ILE A 129 11.11 -17.30 18.64
N THR A 130 10.31 -17.06 17.59
CA THR A 130 10.50 -17.61 16.23
C THR A 130 10.92 -16.56 15.20
N GLU A 131 10.82 -15.27 15.54
CA GLU A 131 11.23 -14.19 14.65
C GLU A 131 12.76 -14.06 14.62
N SER A 132 13.39 -14.71 13.63
CA SER A 132 14.84 -14.68 13.44
C SER A 132 15.40 -13.27 13.19
N ARG A 133 14.56 -12.31 12.78
CA ARG A 133 14.95 -10.92 12.49
C ARG A 133 14.74 -9.96 13.66
N LYS A 134 14.25 -10.46 14.80
CA LYS A 134 13.79 -9.68 15.95
C LYS A 134 14.82 -8.65 16.42
N GLU A 135 16.04 -9.10 16.73
CA GLU A 135 17.05 -8.25 17.36
C GLU A 135 17.41 -7.04 16.49
N TRP A 136 17.68 -7.27 15.20
CA TRP A 136 18.05 -6.17 14.31
C TRP A 136 16.87 -5.27 13.94
N MET A 137 15.65 -5.83 13.81
CA MET A 137 14.45 -5.00 13.60
C MET A 137 14.20 -4.08 14.80
N LEU A 138 14.24 -4.61 16.01
CA LEU A 138 14.05 -3.83 17.23
C LEU A 138 15.15 -2.77 17.40
N TYR A 139 16.40 -3.09 17.09
CA TYR A 139 17.47 -2.12 17.07
C TYR A 139 17.17 -0.94 16.13
N LEU A 140 16.78 -1.20 14.88
CA LEU A 140 16.47 -0.15 13.90
C LEU A 140 15.25 0.68 14.31
N PHE A 141 14.19 0.04 14.79
CA PHE A 141 13.01 0.75 15.28
C PHE A 141 13.34 1.62 16.49
N SER A 142 14.23 1.18 17.39
CA SER A 142 14.67 1.98 18.53
C SER A 142 15.49 3.18 18.07
N LYS A 143 16.43 2.99 17.13
CA LYS A 143 17.23 4.09 16.56
C LYS A 143 16.36 5.15 15.90
N ALA A 144 15.38 4.75 15.09
CA ALA A 144 14.45 5.69 14.48
C ALA A 144 13.53 6.37 15.52
N GLY A 145 13.15 5.65 16.58
CA GLY A 145 12.41 6.22 17.71
C GLY A 145 13.18 7.34 18.42
N GLN A 146 14.46 7.11 18.72
CA GLN A 146 15.34 8.08 19.39
C GLN A 146 15.55 9.37 18.57
N GLN A 147 15.47 9.28 17.23
CA GLN A 147 15.62 10.42 16.33
C GLN A 147 14.34 11.26 16.17
N ASN A 148 13.21 10.80 16.72
CA ASN A 148 11.92 11.49 16.60
C ASN A 148 11.39 11.86 17.98
N GLY A 149 11.35 13.16 18.28
CA GLY A 149 10.86 13.69 19.56
C GLY A 149 9.40 13.35 19.90
N ASN A 150 8.60 12.90 18.92
CA ASN A 150 7.22 12.45 19.15
C ASN A 150 7.13 11.00 19.65
N ASN A 151 8.24 10.24 19.61
CA ASN A 151 8.30 8.85 20.02
C ASN A 151 9.13 8.69 21.29
N LYS A 152 8.68 7.85 22.23
CA LYS A 152 9.44 7.58 23.46
C LYS A 152 10.54 6.55 23.26
N ASN A 153 10.22 5.44 22.57
CA ASN A 153 11.09 4.25 22.55
C ASN A 153 11.35 3.72 21.13
N PHE A 154 10.31 3.59 20.31
CA PHE A 154 10.37 2.96 18.99
C PHE A 154 9.60 3.77 17.97
N GLN A 155 10.04 3.72 16.71
CA GLN A 155 9.27 4.15 15.56
C GLN A 155 9.16 2.99 14.56
N PHE A 156 7.93 2.55 14.29
CA PHE A 156 7.66 1.49 13.32
C PHE A 156 7.36 2.06 11.93
N TRP A 157 6.37 2.94 11.84
CA TRP A 157 5.99 3.59 10.58
C TRP A 157 6.84 4.82 10.30
N ARG A 158 7.13 5.08 9.03
CA ARG A 158 7.64 6.38 8.61
C ARG A 158 6.60 7.49 8.84
N GLN A 159 7.09 8.72 8.96
CA GLN A 159 6.26 9.90 9.25
C GLN A 159 5.58 10.45 7.99
N ASP A 160 6.18 10.24 6.82
CA ASP A 160 5.60 10.62 5.55
C ASP A 160 4.46 9.66 5.19
N ASN A 161 3.24 10.20 5.18
CA ASN A 161 2.14 9.65 4.41
C ASN A 161 2.05 10.55 3.17
N HIS A 162 1.94 9.96 1.98
CA HIS A 162 1.75 10.71 0.74
C HIS A 162 0.30 10.56 0.28
N PRO A 163 -0.67 11.29 0.87
CA PRO A 163 -2.05 11.25 0.41
C PRO A 163 -2.18 12.00 -0.92
N ILE A 164 -2.85 11.39 -1.88
CA ILE A 164 -3.23 11.98 -3.16
C ILE A 164 -4.76 11.90 -3.24
N ALA A 165 -5.43 13.05 -3.31
CA ALA A 165 -6.87 13.09 -3.57
C ALA A 165 -7.14 12.56 -4.98
N LEU A 166 -8.15 11.71 -5.12
CA LEU A 166 -8.54 11.11 -6.39
C LEU A 166 -9.79 11.81 -6.92
N ASP A 167 -9.66 12.49 -8.05
CA ASP A 167 -10.77 13.17 -8.71
C ASP A 167 -11.54 12.19 -9.60
N PRO A 168 -12.84 11.93 -9.33
CA PRO A 168 -13.67 11.07 -10.17
C PRO A 168 -13.77 11.57 -11.62
N ASN A 169 -13.71 12.89 -11.86
CA ASN A 169 -13.88 13.47 -13.19
C ASN A 169 -12.68 13.24 -14.11
N LEU A 170 -11.55 12.78 -13.56
CA LEU A 170 -10.30 12.54 -14.27
C LEU A 170 -10.00 11.05 -14.46
N ASN A 171 -10.98 10.17 -14.25
CA ASN A 171 -10.81 8.71 -14.30
C ASN A 171 -9.70 8.16 -13.38
N MET A 172 -9.37 8.90 -12.30
CA MET A 172 -8.24 8.56 -11.43
C MET A 172 -8.48 7.30 -10.59
N PHE A 173 -9.72 6.83 -10.46
CA PHE A 173 -10.03 5.64 -9.66
C PHE A 173 -9.48 4.38 -10.31
N ASP A 174 -9.86 4.10 -11.56
CA ASP A 174 -9.43 2.89 -12.28
C ASP A 174 -7.91 2.86 -12.45
N GLU A 175 -7.30 3.99 -12.81
CA GLU A 175 -5.84 4.09 -12.94
C GLU A 175 -5.13 3.76 -11.63
N ARG A 176 -5.63 4.26 -10.50
CA ARG A 176 -5.00 4.05 -9.19
C ARG A 176 -5.30 2.68 -8.62
N ILE A 177 -6.49 2.12 -8.87
CA ILE A 177 -6.84 0.75 -8.50
C ILE A 177 -5.92 -0.21 -9.26
N ASN A 178 -5.81 -0.06 -10.60
CA ASN A 178 -4.92 -0.87 -11.43
C ASN A 178 -3.46 -0.72 -11.02
N TYR A 179 -2.97 0.51 -10.80
CA TYR A 179 -1.62 0.73 -10.29
C TYR A 179 -1.40 0.00 -8.96
N LEU A 180 -2.34 0.15 -8.01
CA LEU A 180 -2.26 -0.45 -6.70
C LEU A 180 -2.20 -1.98 -6.79
N HIS A 181 -3.11 -2.60 -7.54
CA HIS A 181 -3.21 -4.05 -7.71
C HIS A 181 -2.06 -4.67 -8.52
N ASN A 182 -1.44 -3.92 -9.42
CA ASN A 182 -0.29 -4.41 -10.19
C ASN A 182 1.04 -4.42 -9.41
N ASN A 183 1.12 -3.79 -8.22
CA ASN A 183 2.37 -3.75 -7.43
C ASN A 183 3.00 -5.14 -7.18
N PRO A 184 2.24 -6.19 -6.80
CA PRO A 184 2.77 -7.54 -6.65
C PRO A 184 3.27 -8.18 -7.95
N VAL A 185 2.67 -7.83 -9.10
CA VAL A 185 3.06 -8.32 -10.42
C VAL A 185 4.37 -7.67 -10.86
N GLU A 186 4.47 -6.34 -10.76
CA GLU A 186 5.69 -5.58 -11.05
C GLU A 186 6.86 -6.00 -10.15
N ALA A 187 6.56 -6.40 -8.91
CA ALA A 187 7.55 -6.95 -7.98
C ALA A 187 7.94 -8.41 -8.28
N GLY A 188 7.32 -9.06 -9.27
CA GLY A 188 7.58 -10.45 -9.65
C GLY A 188 7.13 -11.49 -8.62
N ILE A 189 6.16 -11.14 -7.75
CA ILE A 189 5.68 -12.03 -6.67
C ILE A 189 4.61 -12.99 -7.20
N VAL A 190 3.75 -12.50 -8.10
CA VAL A 190 2.64 -13.24 -8.71
C VAL A 190 2.53 -12.91 -10.19
N ALA A 191 1.89 -13.79 -10.96
CA ALA A 191 1.65 -13.58 -12.39
C ALA A 191 0.40 -12.73 -12.68
N SER A 192 -0.60 -12.79 -11.80
CA SER A 192 -1.83 -11.99 -11.88
C SER A 192 -2.07 -11.22 -10.58
N PRO A 193 -2.63 -9.99 -10.62
CA PRO A 193 -2.96 -9.23 -9.40
C PRO A 193 -3.81 -10.00 -8.39
N ALA A 194 -4.84 -10.71 -8.86
CA ALA A 194 -5.77 -11.47 -8.02
C ALA A 194 -5.15 -12.68 -7.31
N ASP A 195 -3.99 -13.16 -7.78
CA ASP A 195 -3.26 -14.25 -7.11
C ASP A 195 -2.57 -13.76 -5.81
N TYR A 196 -2.39 -12.45 -5.63
CA TYR A 196 -1.76 -11.91 -4.44
C TYR A 196 -2.75 -11.77 -3.29
N LEU A 197 -2.74 -12.78 -2.40
CA LEU A 197 -3.65 -12.91 -1.26
C LEU A 197 -3.79 -11.65 -0.38
N TYR A 198 -2.71 -10.88 -0.21
CA TYR A 198 -2.71 -9.67 0.60
C TYR A 198 -2.95 -8.40 -0.22
N SER A 199 -3.94 -8.48 -1.10
CA SER A 199 -4.52 -7.37 -1.84
C SER A 199 -6.02 -7.55 -2.00
N SER A 200 -6.72 -6.44 -2.31
CA SER A 200 -8.11 -6.46 -2.73
C SER A 200 -8.32 -6.74 -4.22
N ALA A 201 -7.28 -7.08 -4.99
CA ALA A 201 -7.41 -7.31 -6.43
C ALA A 201 -8.51 -8.34 -6.77
N ILE A 202 -8.55 -9.43 -6.00
CA ILE A 202 -9.56 -10.49 -6.15
C ILE A 202 -11.00 -10.00 -5.88
N ASP A 203 -11.20 -8.95 -5.07
CA ASP A 203 -12.52 -8.36 -4.82
C ASP A 203 -13.06 -7.56 -6.00
N TYR A 204 -12.19 -7.16 -6.95
CA TYR A 204 -12.56 -6.48 -8.21
C TYR A 204 -12.75 -7.47 -9.36
N GLU A 205 -12.65 -8.77 -9.07
CA GLU A 205 -12.95 -9.87 -9.98
C GLU A 205 -14.12 -10.70 -9.40
N GLU A 206 -14.20 -11.99 -9.70
CA GLU A 206 -15.30 -12.87 -9.25
C GLU A 206 -15.04 -13.51 -7.87
N GLY A 207 -13.98 -13.11 -7.16
CA GLY A 207 -13.57 -13.71 -5.90
C GLY A 207 -13.87 -12.86 -4.67
N LYS A 208 -13.31 -13.29 -3.53
CA LYS A 208 -13.48 -12.62 -2.24
C LYS A 208 -12.15 -12.50 -1.53
N GLY A 209 -11.76 -11.28 -1.20
CA GLY A 209 -10.53 -10.97 -0.50
C GLY A 209 -10.62 -11.22 1.01
N LEU A 210 -9.49 -10.98 1.68
CA LEU A 210 -9.35 -11.22 3.12
C LEU A 210 -10.07 -10.20 4.01
N ILE A 211 -10.44 -9.03 3.47
CA ILE A 211 -11.20 -7.99 4.17
C ILE A 211 -12.29 -7.49 3.23
N GLU A 212 -13.50 -7.30 3.76
CA GLU A 212 -14.54 -6.56 3.08
C GLU A 212 -14.09 -5.15 2.67
N ILE A 213 -14.45 -4.77 1.44
CA ILE A 213 -14.20 -3.45 0.89
C ILE A 213 -15.51 -2.73 0.53
N ASP A 214 -15.43 -1.42 0.48
CA ASP A 214 -16.44 -0.50 -0.03
C ASP A 214 -16.17 -0.31 -1.53
N LEU A 215 -16.58 -1.28 -2.35
CA LEU A 215 -16.28 -1.32 -3.80
C LEU A 215 -16.55 0.03 -4.48
N LEU A 216 -15.57 0.50 -5.25
CA LEU A 216 -15.77 1.56 -6.21
C LEU A 216 -16.08 0.91 -7.55
N ILE A 217 -17.27 1.17 -8.06
CA ILE A 217 -17.67 0.79 -9.42
C ILE A 217 -17.70 2.09 -10.20
N GLY A 218 -16.89 2.18 -11.26
CA GLY A 218 -16.92 3.28 -12.23
C GLY A 218 -18.19 3.27 -13.07
#